data_AF-A0ABD6WF84-F1
#
_entry.id   AF-A0ABD6WF84-F1
#
_cell.length_a   1.000
_cell.length_b   1.000
_cell.length_c   1.000
_cell.angle_alpha   90.00
_cell.angle_beta   90.00
_cell.angle_gamma   90.00
#
_symmetry.space_group_name_H-M   'P 1'
#
loop_
_entity.id
_entity.type
_entity.pdbx_description
1 polymer ?
#
loop_
_entity_poly.entity_id
_entity_poly.type
_entity_poly.pdbx_seq_one_letter_code
_entity_poly.pdbx_strand_id
1 'polypeptide(L)'
;MERRVVDPVTQVEWIVPRFATEEGTLARARADREGRLTDLRLSPDHCAGYPLWGVDGMIDDPGAVGVPEALLGPLLRWQELWASGCDVFEGWRSAEAEERWLALGRELHTELEAALWLTTRVHASF
;
A
#
# COMPACT_ATOMS: atom_id res chain seq x y z
N MET A 1 0.42 0.80 -22.91
CA MET A 1 -0.10 2.16 -23.06
C MET A 1 -0.82 2.51 -21.76
N GLU A 2 -0.43 3.60 -21.12
CA GLU A 2 -1.01 4.07 -19.86
C GLU A 2 -2.37 4.71 -20.17
N ARG A 3 -3.45 4.24 -19.53
CA ARG A 3 -4.79 4.81 -19.71
C ARG A 3 -4.96 6.01 -18.78
N ARG A 4 -5.57 7.09 -19.27
CA ARG A 4 -5.79 8.32 -18.51
C ARG A 4 -7.23 8.78 -18.63
N VAL A 5 -7.72 9.47 -17.60
CA VAL A 5 -9.02 10.14 -17.57
C VAL A 5 -8.82 11.56 -17.05
N VAL A 6 -9.53 12.52 -17.63
CA VAL A 6 -9.48 13.93 -17.19
C VAL A 6 -10.60 14.16 -16.18
N ASP A 7 -10.29 14.67 -14.99
CA ASP A 7 -11.32 15.13 -14.06
C ASP A 7 -12.04 16.34 -14.68
N PRO A 8 -13.36 16.26 -14.94
CA PRO A 8 -14.08 17.32 -15.63
C PRO A 8 -14.15 18.63 -14.83
N VAL A 9 -13.95 18.59 -13.50
CA VAL A 9 -14.00 19.76 -12.62
C VAL A 9 -12.65 20.46 -12.56
N THR A 10 -11.57 19.70 -12.32
CA THR A 10 -10.23 20.29 -12.11
C THR A 10 -9.37 20.33 -13.36
N GLN A 11 -9.78 19.65 -14.44
CA GLN A 11 -9.02 19.49 -15.69
C GLN A 11 -7.66 18.80 -15.49
N VAL A 12 -7.48 18.11 -14.35
CA VAL A 12 -6.26 17.33 -14.06
C VAL A 12 -6.38 15.95 -14.71
N GLU A 13 -5.30 15.51 -15.36
CA GLU A 13 -5.18 14.14 -15.86
C GLU A 13 -4.88 13.17 -14.72
N TRP A 14 -5.70 12.13 -14.60
CA TRP A 14 -5.49 11.03 -13.68
C TRP A 14 -5.12 9.76 -14.44
N ILE A 15 -4.10 9.07 -13.95
CA ILE A 15 -3.75 7.74 -14.44
C ILE A 15 -4.85 6.77 -13.99
N VAL A 16 -5.27 5.89 -14.89
CA VAL A 16 -6.19 4.80 -14.60
C VAL A 16 -5.39 3.51 -14.51
N PRO A 17 -5.11 3.00 -13.29
CA PRO A 17 -4.43 1.72 -13.11
C PRO A 17 -5.14 0.58 -13.82
N ARG A 18 -4.41 -0.51 -14.09
CA ARG A 18 -4.96 -1.69 -14.77
C ARG A 18 -6.12 -2.34 -14.01
N PHE A 19 -6.10 -2.26 -12.68
CA PHE A 19 -7.15 -2.79 -11.81
C PHE A 19 -8.36 -1.86 -11.67
N ALA A 20 -8.26 -0.60 -12.12
CA ALA A 20 -9.31 0.41 -11.95
C ALA A 20 -10.10 0.64 -13.24
N THR A 21 -11.25 1.29 -13.13
CA THR A 21 -12.03 1.82 -14.26
C THR A 21 -11.89 3.34 -14.32
N GLU A 22 -12.20 3.95 -15.46
CA GLU A 22 -12.23 5.42 -15.58
C GLU A 22 -13.21 6.05 -14.58
N GLU A 23 -14.39 5.45 -14.43
CA GLU A 23 -15.40 5.86 -13.43
C GLU A 23 -14.84 5.77 -12.01
N GLY A 24 -14.18 4.65 -11.66
CA GLY A 24 -13.55 4.49 -10.35
C GLY A 24 -12.43 5.49 -10.09
N THR A 25 -11.61 5.80 -11.10
CA THR A 25 -10.58 6.84 -11.01
C THR A 25 -11.18 8.23 -10.83
N LEU A 26 -12.26 8.56 -11.54
CA LEU A 26 -13.00 9.83 -11.32
C LEU A 26 -13.62 9.90 -9.93
N ALA A 27 -14.16 8.79 -9.41
CA ALA A 27 -14.68 8.70 -8.05
C ALA A 27 -13.57 8.92 -7.01
N ARG A 28 -12.38 8.33 -7.22
CA ARG A 28 -11.19 8.57 -6.39
C ARG A 28 -10.73 10.02 -6.47
N ALA A 29 -10.64 10.61 -7.67
CA ALA A 29 -10.26 12.01 -7.87
C ALA A 29 -11.18 12.96 -7.10
N ARG A 30 -12.50 12.68 -7.14
CA ARG A 30 -13.48 13.41 -6.34
C ARG A 30 -13.25 13.22 -4.84
N ALA A 31 -13.02 12.00 -4.37
CA ALA A 31 -12.75 11.72 -2.95
C ALA A 31 -11.47 12.41 -2.45
N ASP A 32 -10.43 12.46 -3.28
CA ASP A 32 -9.17 13.17 -3.00
C ASP A 32 -9.44 14.66 -2.77
N ARG A 33 -10.11 15.31 -3.74
CA ARG A 33 -10.49 16.73 -3.67
C ARG A 33 -11.34 17.06 -2.44
N GLU A 34 -12.21 16.15 -2.03
CA GLU A 34 -13.07 16.31 -0.85
C GLU A 34 -12.35 15.95 0.47
N GLY A 35 -11.08 15.56 0.43
CA GLY A 35 -10.31 15.18 1.63
C GLY A 35 -10.78 13.88 2.28
N ARG A 36 -11.43 12.99 1.52
CA ARG A 36 -12.04 11.75 2.03
C ARG A 36 -11.13 10.53 1.91
N LEU A 37 -10.00 10.64 1.23
CA LEU A 37 -9.04 9.55 1.15
C LEU A 37 -8.19 9.50 2.43
N THR A 38 -8.11 8.33 3.04
CA THR A 38 -7.20 8.05 4.16
C THR A 38 -5.81 7.72 3.65
N ASP A 39 -4.78 7.90 4.48
CA ASP A 39 -3.42 7.47 4.18
C ASP A 39 -3.09 6.19 4.96
N LEU A 40 -2.54 5.22 4.24
CA LEU A 40 -2.06 3.95 4.77
C LEU A 40 -0.61 3.78 4.34
N ARG A 41 0.30 3.51 5.26
CA ARG A 41 1.69 3.24 4.96
C ARG A 41 2.03 1.78 5.22
N LEU A 42 2.57 1.12 4.21
CA LEU A 42 3.21 -0.20 4.29
C LEU A 42 4.68 0.00 4.66
N SER A 43 5.03 -0.34 5.90
CA SER A 43 6.39 -0.17 6.44
C SER A 43 6.64 -1.22 7.52
N PRO A 44 7.76 -1.94 7.48
CA PRO A 44 8.06 -2.92 8.50
C PRO A 44 8.47 -2.23 9.80
N ASP A 45 8.26 -2.90 10.94
CA ASP A 45 8.73 -2.46 12.26
C ASP A 45 8.73 -3.62 13.25
N HIS A 46 9.72 -3.70 14.14
CA HIS A 46 9.83 -4.80 15.11
C HIS A 46 8.71 -4.82 16.16
N CYS A 47 8.05 -3.70 16.40
CA CYS A 47 7.00 -3.56 17.40
C CYS A 47 5.59 -3.75 16.83
N ALA A 48 5.46 -3.94 15.51
CA ALA A 48 4.17 -3.98 14.84
C ALA A 48 3.68 -5.40 14.55
N GLY A 49 2.40 -5.67 14.84
CA GLY A 49 1.75 -6.94 14.51
C GLY A 49 1.56 -7.12 13.00
N TYR A 50 1.15 -6.05 12.33
CA TYR A 50 1.14 -5.94 10.87
C TYR A 50 2.00 -4.75 10.44
N PRO A 51 2.63 -4.80 9.26
CA PRO A 51 3.49 -3.72 8.76
C PRO A 51 2.66 -2.53 8.20
N LEU A 52 1.59 -2.14 8.88
CA LEU A 52 0.60 -1.18 8.42
C LEU A 52 0.42 -0.03 9.42
N TRP A 53 0.44 1.19 8.88
CA TRP A 53 0.39 2.41 9.66
C TRP A 53 -0.64 3.37 9.07
N GLY A 54 -1.57 3.84 9.91
CA GLY A 54 -2.43 4.98 9.59
C GLY A 54 -1.79 6.29 10.02
N VAL A 55 -2.53 7.38 9.86
CA VAL A 55 -2.11 8.72 10.31
C VAL A 55 -1.92 8.77 11.84
N ASP A 56 -2.77 8.07 12.58
CA ASP A 56 -2.78 8.07 14.05
C ASP A 56 -1.86 7.02 14.68
N GLY A 57 -1.12 6.25 13.87
CA GLY A 57 -0.18 5.24 14.32
C GLY A 57 -0.41 3.86 13.74
N MET A 58 0.02 2.84 14.47
CA MET A 58 -0.07 1.44 14.06
C MET A 58 -1.51 0.98 13.88
N ILE A 59 -1.75 0.14 12.88
CA ILE A 59 -3.05 -0.49 12.65
C ILE A 59 -3.03 -1.92 13.21
N ASP A 60 -3.72 -2.12 14.33
CA ASP A 60 -3.82 -3.42 15.01
C ASP A 60 -4.84 -4.36 14.36
N ASP A 61 -5.86 -3.79 13.71
CA ASP A 61 -6.90 -4.53 13.00
C ASP A 61 -6.97 -4.03 11.53
N PRO A 62 -6.24 -4.68 10.60
CA PRO A 62 -6.29 -4.34 9.20
C PRO A 62 -7.70 -4.49 8.58
N GLY A 63 -8.53 -5.38 9.12
CA GLY A 63 -9.90 -5.58 8.65
C GLY A 63 -10.79 -4.36 8.89
N ALA A 64 -10.58 -3.66 10.02
CA ALA A 64 -11.30 -2.42 10.34
C ALA A 64 -11.05 -1.28 9.34
N VAL A 65 -9.91 -1.30 8.63
CA VAL A 65 -9.58 -0.34 7.58
C VAL A 65 -9.79 -0.89 6.17
N GLY A 66 -10.45 -2.05 6.05
CA GLY A 66 -10.85 -2.65 4.77
C GLY A 66 -9.80 -3.51 4.08
N VAL A 67 -8.69 -3.85 4.75
CA VAL A 67 -7.69 -4.77 4.17
C VAL A 67 -8.33 -6.16 4.04
N PRO A 68 -8.33 -6.78 2.85
CA PRO A 68 -8.86 -8.11 2.65
C PRO A 68 -8.12 -9.16 3.48
N GLU A 69 -8.86 -10.14 4.02
CA GLU A 69 -8.30 -11.25 4.80
C GLU A 69 -7.20 -12.01 4.04
N ALA A 70 -7.36 -12.14 2.72
CA ALA A 70 -6.39 -12.78 1.83
C ALA A 70 -5.00 -12.13 1.85
N LEU A 71 -4.89 -10.85 2.21
CA LEU A 71 -3.62 -10.11 2.27
C LEU A 71 -2.93 -10.20 3.65
N LEU A 72 -3.63 -10.66 4.70
CA LEU A 72 -3.07 -10.69 6.05
C LEU A 72 -1.87 -11.64 6.18
N GLY A 73 -1.99 -12.85 5.64
CA GLY A 73 -0.88 -13.82 5.63
C GLY A 73 0.34 -13.33 4.84
N PRO A 74 0.16 -12.84 3.60
CA PRO A 74 1.22 -12.21 2.82
C PRO A 74 1.91 -11.03 3.54
N LEU A 75 1.16 -10.15 4.21
CA LEU A 75 1.72 -9.04 5.01
C LEU A 75 2.60 -9.52 6.16
N LEU A 76 2.14 -10.53 6.92
CA LEU A 76 2.92 -11.12 8.01
C LEU A 76 4.21 -11.74 7.48
N ARG A 77 4.14 -12.48 6.37
CA ARG A 77 5.33 -13.07 5.74
C ARG A 77 6.34 -12.01 5.32
N TRP A 78 5.88 -10.89 4.78
CA TRP A 78 6.76 -9.78 4.40
C TRP A 78 7.46 -9.15 5.59
N GLN A 79 6.72 -8.93 6.69
CA GLN A 79 7.27 -8.47 7.96
C GLN A 79 8.31 -9.45 8.54
N GLU A 80 8.03 -10.75 8.51
CA GLU A 80 8.94 -11.80 8.98
C GLU A 80 10.23 -11.89 8.16
N LEU A 81 10.14 -11.74 6.84
CA LEU A 81 11.32 -11.72 5.96
C LEU A 81 12.24 -10.55 6.30
N TRP A 82 11.70 -9.37 6.59
CA TRP A 82 12.50 -8.24 7.06
C TRP A 82 13.11 -8.51 8.44
N ALA A 83 12.28 -8.90 9.41
CA ALA A 83 12.74 -9.11 10.79
C ALA A 83 13.81 -10.20 10.92
N SER A 84 13.80 -11.20 10.04
CA SER A 84 14.80 -12.27 10.02
C SER A 84 15.97 -12.01 9.07
N GLY A 85 15.80 -11.13 8.09
CA GLY A 85 16.77 -10.89 7.01
C GLY A 85 17.56 -9.60 7.13
N CYS A 86 17.09 -8.63 7.92
CA CYS A 86 17.69 -7.31 8.09
C CYS A 86 17.98 -7.06 9.58
N ASP A 87 19.26 -6.89 9.91
CA ASP A 87 19.69 -6.45 11.22
C ASP A 87 19.69 -4.91 11.29
N VAL A 88 19.29 -4.35 12.44
CA VAL A 88 19.17 -2.89 12.59
C VAL A 88 20.51 -2.15 12.52
N PHE A 89 21.62 -2.82 12.84
CA PHE A 89 22.96 -2.25 12.82
C PHE A 89 23.74 -2.64 11.57
N GLU A 90 23.59 -3.88 11.12
CA GLU A 90 24.37 -4.44 10.00
C GLU A 90 23.63 -4.40 8.65
N GLY A 91 22.32 -4.15 8.65
CA GLY A 91 21.48 -4.14 7.46
C GLY A 91 21.14 -5.54 6.96
N TRP A 92 20.91 -5.67 5.65
CA TRP A 92 20.53 -6.93 5.04
C TRP A 92 21.65 -7.98 5.10
N ARG A 93 21.29 -9.19 5.57
CA ARG A 93 22.20 -10.34 5.65
C ARG A 93 22.71 -10.80 4.29
N SER A 94 21.95 -10.55 3.22
CA SER A 94 22.38 -10.76 1.84
C SER A 94 21.54 -9.90 0.89
N ALA A 95 22.12 -9.57 -0.27
CA ALA A 95 21.41 -8.88 -1.34
C ALA A 95 20.21 -9.69 -1.87
N GLU A 96 20.30 -11.02 -1.87
CA GLU A 96 19.20 -11.89 -2.29
C GLU A 96 18.01 -11.81 -1.32
N ALA A 97 18.27 -11.71 -0.01
CA ALA A 97 17.22 -11.55 0.99
C ALA A 97 16.51 -10.19 0.83
N GLU A 98 17.29 -9.14 0.62
CA GLU A 98 16.79 -7.79 0.32
C GLU A 98 15.92 -7.78 -0.94
N GLU A 99 16.41 -8.36 -2.05
CA GLU A 99 15.69 -8.40 -3.32
C GLU A 99 14.36 -9.15 -3.20
N ARG A 100 14.36 -10.30 -2.51
CA ARG A 100 13.12 -11.06 -2.25
C ARG A 100 12.13 -10.28 -1.42
N TRP A 101 12.60 -9.55 -0.41
CA TRP A 101 11.75 -8.72 0.41
C TRP A 101 11.18 -7.52 -0.37
N LEU A 102 12.00 -6.84 -1.17
CA LEU A 102 11.57 -5.74 -2.04
C LEU A 102 10.55 -6.20 -3.08
N ALA A 103 10.76 -7.36 -3.71
CA ALA A 103 9.84 -7.91 -4.70
C ALA A 103 8.45 -8.16 -4.09
N LEU A 104 8.41 -8.86 -2.94
CA LEU A 104 7.16 -9.11 -2.23
C LEU A 104 6.49 -7.80 -1.75
N GLY A 105 7.28 -6.82 -1.31
CA GLY A 105 6.76 -5.52 -0.87
C GLY A 105 6.07 -4.75 -2.00
N ARG A 106 6.61 -4.81 -3.23
CA ARG A 106 5.99 -4.20 -4.41
C ARG A 106 4.70 -4.89 -4.82
N GLU A 107 4.67 -6.22 -4.74
CA GLU A 107 3.45 -7.01 -5.00
C GLU A 107 2.37 -6.63 -3.98
N LEU A 108 2.69 -6.64 -2.69
CA LEU A 108 1.77 -6.25 -1.62
C LEU A 108 1.28 -4.82 -1.74
N HIS A 109 2.17 -3.88 -2.06
CA HIS A 109 1.78 -2.48 -2.30
C HIS A 109 0.75 -2.38 -3.42
N THR A 110 0.97 -3.09 -4.53
CA THR A 110 0.05 -3.13 -5.67
C THR A 110 -1.30 -3.75 -5.29
N GLU A 111 -1.28 -4.86 -4.54
CA GLU A 111 -2.51 -5.55 -4.12
C GLU A 111 -3.32 -4.73 -3.11
N LEU A 112 -2.65 -4.07 -2.16
CA LEU A 112 -3.29 -3.14 -1.22
C LEU A 112 -3.86 -1.93 -1.94
N GLU A 113 -3.11 -1.33 -2.85
CA GLU A 113 -3.57 -0.17 -3.62
C GLU A 113 -4.80 -0.54 -4.46
N ALA A 114 -4.80 -1.71 -5.09
CA ALA A 114 -5.95 -2.21 -5.83
C ALA A 114 -7.17 -2.44 -4.94
N ALA A 115 -6.98 -3.09 -3.78
CA ALA A 115 -8.06 -3.41 -2.85
C ALA A 115 -8.69 -2.16 -2.23
N LEU A 116 -7.89 -1.12 -1.97
CA LEU A 116 -8.31 0.08 -1.24
C LEU A 116 -8.43 1.31 -2.15
N TRP A 117 -8.42 1.12 -3.49
CA TRP A 117 -8.29 2.18 -4.48
C TRP A 117 -9.31 3.32 -4.33
N LEU A 118 -10.53 3.03 -3.87
CA LEU A 118 -11.57 4.06 -3.78
C LEU A 118 -11.50 4.89 -2.49
N THR A 119 -10.78 4.44 -1.47
CA THR A 119 -10.85 5.00 -0.12
C THR A 119 -9.51 5.41 0.46
N THR A 120 -8.40 4.87 -0.04
CA THR A 120 -7.11 5.00 0.64
C THR A 120 -5.96 5.28 -0.32
N ARG A 121 -5.02 6.13 0.08
CA ARG A 121 -3.71 6.28 -0.56
C ARG A 121 -2.73 5.35 0.16
N VAL A 122 -2.21 4.38 -0.58
CA VAL A 122 -1.25 3.41 -0.04
C VAL A 122 0.16 3.90 -0.36
N HIS A 123 0.93 4.17 0.68
CA HIS A 123 2.33 4.58 0.61
C HIS A 123 3.21 3.40 0.99
N ALA A 124 4.33 3.26 0.30
CA ALA A 124 5.33 2.23 0.58
C ALA A 124 6.58 2.86 1.16
N SER A 125 7.20 2.22 2.16
CA SER A 125 8.51 2.57 2.67
C SER A 125 9.37 1.33 2.77
N PHE A 126 10.20 1.15 1.77
CA PHE A 126 11.16 0.08 1.65
C PHE A 126 12.35 0.52 0.82
#